data_AF-A0A1V0M5N1-F1
#
_entry.id   AF-A0A1V0M5N1-F1
#
_cell.length_a   1.000
_cell.length_b   1.000
_cell.length_c   1.000
_cell.angle_alpha   90.00
_cell.angle_beta   90.00
_cell.angle_gamma   90.00
#
_symmetry.space_group_name_H-M   'P 1'
#
loop_
_entity.id
_entity.type
_entity.pdbx_description
1 polymer ?
#
loop_
_entity_poly.entity_id
_entity_poly.type
_entity_poly.pdbx_seq_one_letter_code
_entity_poly.pdbx_strand_id
1 'polypeptide(L)'
;MREPGGKWRTKRYFEGNEEIHHPAGTRARNTSMRKLILHLKGEYFDEIKAGRKPKEYRLVTPYWEKRLVGRSYDCIELARGYPKRGDTENRLTLPWKGFQRETIIHRHFGPHRVEVFAINVAVEPKDRNPGAAGPLHNEG
;
A
#
# COMPACT_ATOMS: atom_id res chain seq x y z
N MET A 1 20.35 0.72 57.02
CA MET A 1 20.54 1.07 55.60
C MET A 1 20.95 -0.19 54.83
N ARG A 2 20.00 -0.76 54.06
CA ARG A 2 20.09 -1.77 52.98
C ARG A 2 18.94 -2.78 53.09
N GLU A 3 18.03 -2.71 52.14
CA GLU A 3 17.23 -3.85 51.67
C GLU A 3 17.79 -4.31 50.28
N PRO A 4 17.19 -5.30 49.58
CA PRO A 4 17.33 -6.73 49.84
C PRO A 4 17.71 -7.51 48.55
N GLY A 5 18.03 -8.81 48.65
CA GLY A 5 18.35 -9.62 47.46
C GLY A 5 17.81 -11.05 47.54
N GLY A 6 16.83 -11.34 46.68
CA GLY A 6 16.67 -12.65 46.03
C GLY A 6 16.04 -13.79 46.83
N LYS A 7 14.71 -13.83 46.91
CA LYS A 7 13.97 -15.08 47.20
C LYS A 7 13.56 -15.74 45.88
N TRP A 8 14.25 -16.82 45.53
CA TRP A 8 13.78 -17.80 44.55
C TRP A 8 12.56 -18.52 45.13
N ARG A 9 11.44 -18.51 44.41
CA ARG A 9 10.31 -19.38 44.76
C ARG A 9 9.89 -20.19 43.56
N THR A 10 10.23 -21.47 43.66
CA THR A 10 9.68 -22.59 42.90
C THR A 10 8.18 -22.71 43.18
N LYS A 11 7.38 -22.91 42.13
CA LYS A 11 6.14 -23.68 42.22
C LYS A 11 5.88 -24.43 40.91
N ARG A 12 6.07 -25.75 41.00
CA ARG A 12 5.47 -26.79 40.15
C ARG A 12 3.96 -26.86 40.42
N TYR A 13 3.18 -26.99 39.34
CA TYR A 13 1.93 -27.76 39.21
C TYR A 13 2.00 -28.28 37.76
N PHE A 14 2.37 -29.53 37.45
CA PHE A 14 1.68 -30.82 37.55
C PHE A 14 0.29 -30.89 36.87
N GLU A 15 0.28 -31.68 35.78
CA GLU A 15 -0.79 -32.48 35.14
C GLU A 15 -2.03 -31.83 34.49
N GLY A 16 -2.23 -32.22 33.22
CA GLY A 16 -3.42 -31.95 32.42
C GLY A 16 -3.12 -31.80 30.93
N ASN A 17 -2.45 -32.77 30.32
CA ASN A 17 -2.19 -32.78 28.86
C ASN A 17 -3.39 -33.46 28.17
N GLU A 18 -4.50 -32.74 28.03
CA GLU A 18 -5.59 -33.17 27.15
C GLU A 18 -5.21 -32.82 25.70
N GLU A 19 -4.85 -33.88 25.00
CA GLU A 19 -4.50 -33.95 23.59
C GLU A 19 -5.73 -33.61 22.73
N ILE A 20 -5.92 -32.31 22.43
CA ILE A 20 -6.86 -31.90 21.39
C ILE A 20 -6.23 -32.21 20.03
N HIS A 21 -6.50 -33.41 19.53
CA HIS A 21 -6.23 -33.84 18.17
C HIS A 21 -7.10 -33.02 17.20
N HIS A 22 -6.60 -31.87 16.75
CA HIS A 22 -7.17 -31.14 15.62
C HIS A 22 -6.57 -31.67 14.31
N PRO A 23 -7.38 -32.20 13.38
CA PRO A 23 -6.89 -32.72 12.11
C PRO A 23 -6.35 -31.60 11.20
N ALA A 24 -5.23 -31.90 10.53
CA ALA A 24 -4.66 -31.27 9.34
C ALA A 24 -5.01 -29.79 9.08
N GLY A 25 -4.02 -28.93 9.34
CA GLY A 25 -4.11 -27.48 9.19
C GLY A 25 -4.51 -27.01 7.79
N THR A 26 -5.67 -26.37 7.72
CA THR A 26 -5.84 -25.18 6.87
C THR A 26 -5.98 -23.99 7.82
N ARG A 27 -4.86 -23.32 8.10
CA ARG A 27 -4.88 -22.06 8.83
C ARG A 27 -5.53 -21.03 7.91
N ALA A 28 -6.80 -20.73 8.12
CA ALA A 28 -7.48 -19.62 7.47
C ALA A 28 -6.60 -18.37 7.67
N ARG A 29 -6.07 -17.81 6.58
CA ARG A 29 -5.27 -16.58 6.65
C ARG A 29 -6.17 -15.51 7.25
N ASN A 30 -5.81 -15.00 8.43
CA ASN A 30 -6.38 -13.78 8.97
C ASN A 30 -6.03 -12.66 7.98
N THR A 31 -6.90 -12.41 7.00
CA THR A 31 -6.59 -11.58 5.83
C THR A 31 -6.92 -10.14 6.17
N SER A 32 -6.08 -9.54 7.01
CA SER A 32 -6.10 -8.08 7.16
C SER A 32 -5.70 -7.46 5.83
N MET A 33 -6.52 -6.51 5.34
CA MET A 33 -6.25 -5.81 4.08
C MET A 33 -4.87 -5.15 4.13
N ARG A 34 -3.98 -5.58 3.23
CA ARG A 34 -2.63 -5.05 3.10
C ARG A 34 -2.67 -3.78 2.28
N LYS A 35 -2.32 -2.67 2.92
CA LYS A 35 -2.31 -1.34 2.33
C LYS A 35 -0.89 -0.82 2.20
N LEU A 36 -0.53 -0.33 1.02
CA LEU A 36 0.66 0.50 0.84
C LEU A 36 0.27 1.96 1.05
N ILE A 37 0.86 2.64 2.04
CA ILE A 37 0.60 4.06 2.29
C ILE A 37 1.76 4.91 1.75
N LEU A 38 1.43 5.89 0.91
CA LEU A 38 2.36 6.88 0.36
C LEU A 38 1.95 8.30 0.74
N HIS A 39 2.88 9.05 1.33
CA HIS A 39 2.73 10.49 1.52
C HIS A 39 3.29 11.23 0.30
N LEU A 40 2.49 12.12 -0.27
CA LEU A 40 2.79 12.86 -1.49
C LEU A 40 2.84 14.36 -1.21
N LYS A 41 3.61 15.08 -2.05
CA LYS A 41 3.46 16.53 -2.16
C LYS A 41 2.05 16.86 -2.66
N GLY A 42 1.51 18.00 -2.21
CA GLY A 42 0.16 18.42 -2.56
C GLY A 42 -0.10 18.46 -4.07
N GLU A 43 0.83 19.03 -4.83
CA GLU A 43 0.75 19.13 -6.29
C GLU A 43 0.53 17.76 -6.97
N TYR A 44 1.29 16.74 -6.56
CA TYR A 44 1.18 15.41 -7.16
C TYR A 44 -0.07 14.67 -6.70
N PHE A 45 -0.46 14.85 -5.45
CA PHE A 45 -1.72 14.30 -4.98
C PHE A 45 -2.89 14.85 -5.80
N ASP A 46 -2.91 16.15 -6.06
CA ASP A 46 -3.96 16.80 -6.85
C ASP A 46 -3.95 16.36 -8.31
N GLU A 47 -2.78 16.24 -8.92
CA GLU A 47 -2.65 15.72 -10.29
C GLU A 47 -3.12 14.27 -10.41
N ILE A 48 -2.82 13.42 -9.42
CA ILE A 48 -3.26 12.02 -9.39
C ILE A 48 -4.78 11.98 -9.16
N LYS A 49 -5.29 12.71 -8.15
CA LYS A 49 -6.73 12.77 -7.83
C LYS A 49 -7.56 13.26 -9.01
N ALA A 50 -7.01 14.16 -9.82
CA ALA A 50 -7.64 14.63 -11.06
C ALA A 50 -7.38 13.74 -12.29
N GLY A 51 -6.70 12.58 -12.14
CA GLY A 51 -6.45 11.64 -13.22
C GLY A 51 -5.36 12.05 -14.22
N ARG A 52 -4.66 13.17 -14.00
CA ARG A 52 -3.62 13.69 -14.91
C ARG A 52 -2.26 13.02 -14.73
N LYS A 53 -2.00 12.45 -13.55
CA LYS A 53 -0.74 11.78 -13.21
C LYS A 53 -0.99 10.30 -12.88
N PRO A 54 -0.75 9.36 -13.81
CA PRO A 54 -1.05 7.94 -13.58
C PRO A 54 0.06 7.18 -12.86
N LYS A 55 1.23 7.80 -12.64
CA LYS A 55 2.41 7.17 -12.06
C LYS A 55 3.01 8.01 -10.93
N GLU A 56 3.29 7.37 -9.81
CA GLU A 56 4.12 7.90 -8.73
C GLU A 56 5.51 7.28 -8.80
N TYR A 57 6.55 8.13 -8.80
CA TYR A 57 7.93 7.68 -8.97
C TYR A 57 8.68 7.67 -7.64
N ARG A 58 9.31 6.54 -7.33
CA ARG A 58 10.19 6.39 -6.16
C ARG A 58 11.54 5.86 -6.60
N LEU A 59 12.64 6.48 -6.19
CA LEU A 59 13.98 5.99 -6.50
C LEU A 59 14.13 4.53 -6.08
N VAL A 60 14.83 3.75 -6.89
CA VAL A 60 15.23 2.38 -6.51
C VAL A 60 16.25 2.50 -5.39
N THR A 61 15.78 2.30 -4.17
CA THR A 61 16.59 2.27 -2.95
C THR A 61 16.24 1.03 -2.13
N PRO A 62 17.15 0.55 -1.25
CA PRO A 62 16.86 -0.59 -0.39
C PRO A 62 15.60 -0.42 0.48
N TYR A 63 15.22 0.82 0.78
CA TYR A 63 13.98 1.13 1.49
C TYR A 63 12.74 0.79 0.65
N TRP A 64 12.70 1.23 -0.62
CA TRP A 64 11.58 0.95 -1.51
C TRP A 64 11.54 -0.48 -1.99
N GLU A 65 12.71 -1.10 -2.22
CA GLU A 65 12.80 -2.52 -2.57
C GLU A 65 12.13 -3.42 -1.54
N LYS A 66 12.41 -3.21 -0.24
CA LYS A 66 11.79 -3.97 0.85
C LYS A 66 10.26 -3.86 0.89
N ARG A 67 9.71 -2.74 0.42
CA ARG A 67 8.27 -2.47 0.41
C ARG A 67 7.61 -2.98 -0.88
N LEU A 68 8.32 -3.02 -2.00
CA LEU A 68 7.72 -3.29 -3.31
C LEU A 68 8.07 -4.68 -3.85
N VAL A 69 9.33 -5.09 -3.77
CA VAL A 69 9.80 -6.33 -4.39
C VAL A 69 9.36 -7.54 -3.56
N GLY A 70 8.72 -8.51 -4.20
CA GLY A 70 8.17 -9.70 -3.53
C GLY A 70 7.00 -9.41 -2.59
N ARG A 71 6.40 -8.22 -2.69
CA ARG A 71 5.25 -7.80 -1.87
C ARG A 71 4.03 -7.59 -2.75
N SER A 72 2.88 -8.04 -2.25
CA SER A 72 1.57 -7.76 -2.82
C SER A 72 0.70 -7.04 -1.80
N TYR A 73 -0.01 -6.04 -2.28
CA TYR A 73 -0.98 -5.24 -1.54
C TYR A 73 -2.35 -5.39 -2.17
N ASP A 74 -3.40 -5.17 -1.38
CA ASP A 74 -4.76 -5.13 -1.89
C ASP A 74 -5.08 -3.72 -2.43
N CYS A 75 -4.57 -2.69 -1.74
CA CYS A 75 -4.78 -1.29 -2.10
C CYS A 75 -3.57 -0.42 -1.81
N ILE A 76 -3.55 0.74 -2.44
CA ILE A 76 -2.63 1.84 -2.17
C ILE A 76 -3.43 3.04 -1.64
N GLU A 77 -2.97 3.62 -0.54
CA GLU A 77 -3.52 4.87 -0.01
C GLU A 77 -2.49 5.98 -0.19
N LEU A 78 -2.92 7.01 -0.92
CA LEU A 78 -2.16 8.24 -1.14
C LEU A 78 -2.65 9.27 -0.14
N ALA A 79 -1.72 9.95 0.52
CA ALA A 79 -2.01 11.01 1.49
C ALA A 79 -1.39 12.34 1.02
N ARG A 80 -2.18 13.42 1.03
CA ARG A 80 -1.71 14.77 0.75
C ARG A 80 -0.93 15.29 1.97
N GLY A 81 0.40 15.23 1.94
CA GLY A 81 1.23 15.55 3.11
C GLY A 81 0.94 14.62 4.29
N TYR A 82 0.69 15.18 5.48
CA TYR A 82 0.39 14.45 6.72
C TYR A 82 -1.01 14.82 7.24
N PRO A 83 -2.09 14.29 6.65
CA PRO A 83 -3.45 14.63 7.04
C PRO A 83 -3.75 14.19 8.47
N LYS A 84 -4.54 14.99 9.19
CA LYS A 84 -5.03 14.65 10.54
C LYS A 84 -5.87 13.36 10.50
N ARG A 85 -6.05 12.73 11.65
CA ARG A 85 -6.93 11.55 11.76
C ARG A 85 -8.36 11.96 11.35
N GLY A 86 -8.96 11.20 10.42
CA GLY A 86 -10.32 11.45 9.93
C GLY A 86 -10.41 12.38 8.71
N ASP A 87 -9.31 12.98 8.26
CA ASP A 87 -9.29 13.80 7.06
C ASP A 87 -9.29 12.90 5.81
N THR A 88 -10.49 12.71 5.25
CA THR A 88 -10.77 11.84 4.10
C THR A 88 -10.51 12.53 2.76
N GLU A 89 -10.62 13.86 2.68
CA GLU A 89 -10.43 14.60 1.43
C GLU A 89 -8.97 14.61 0.97
N ASN A 90 -8.06 14.58 1.93
CA ASN A 90 -6.62 14.48 1.76
C ASN A 90 -6.10 13.04 1.70
N ARG A 91 -7.01 12.06 1.53
CA ARG A 91 -6.69 10.65 1.33
C ARG A 91 -7.36 10.14 0.05
N LEU A 92 -6.64 9.34 -0.71
CA LEU A 92 -7.15 8.68 -1.90
C LEU A 92 -6.73 7.21 -1.85
N THR A 93 -7.71 6.30 -1.78
CA THR A 93 -7.45 4.86 -1.83
C THR A 93 -7.74 4.33 -3.23
N LEU A 94 -6.77 3.64 -3.84
CA LEU A 94 -6.88 3.03 -5.15
C LEU A 94 -6.55 1.53 -5.06
N PRO A 95 -7.06 0.70 -5.97
CA PRO A 95 -6.60 -0.68 -6.11
C PRO A 95 -5.09 -0.73 -6.36
N TRP A 96 -4.39 -1.67 -5.75
CA TRP A 96 -2.98 -1.88 -6.05
C TRP A 96 -2.82 -2.48 -7.44
N LYS A 97 -2.21 -1.72 -8.36
CA LYS A 97 -1.98 -2.12 -9.76
C LYS A 97 -0.53 -2.51 -10.05
N GLY A 98 0.31 -2.59 -9.02
CA GLY A 98 1.73 -2.90 -9.17
C GLY A 98 2.60 -1.70 -9.53
N PHE A 99 3.84 -1.99 -9.90
CA PHE A 99 4.84 -1.03 -10.32
C PHE A 99 5.70 -1.61 -11.45
N GLN A 100 6.41 -0.74 -12.16
CA GLN A 100 7.45 -1.11 -13.12
C GLN A 100 8.77 -0.41 -12.75
N ARG A 101 9.91 -0.96 -13.16
CA ARG A 101 11.21 -0.26 -13.08
C ARG A 101 11.40 0.55 -14.35
N GLU A 102 11.70 1.83 -14.22
CA GLU A 102 11.95 2.74 -15.32
C GLU A 102 13.23 3.53 -15.08
N THR A 103 13.92 3.94 -16.15
CA THR A 103 15.03 4.90 -16.06
C THR A 103 14.57 6.24 -16.64
N ILE A 104 14.54 7.28 -15.81
CA ILE A 104 13.99 8.59 -16.19
C ILE A 104 14.96 9.73 -15.86
N ILE A 105 14.79 10.87 -16.53
CA ILE A 105 15.31 12.17 -16.09
C ILE A 105 14.11 12.95 -15.55
N HIS A 106 14.18 13.41 -14.31
CA HIS A 106 13.04 14.07 -13.66
C HIS A 106 13.49 15.25 -12.82
N ARG A 107 12.77 16.37 -12.92
CA ARG A 107 13.13 17.65 -12.27
C ARG A 107 13.37 17.54 -10.75
N HIS A 108 12.79 16.56 -10.07
CA HIS A 108 13.00 16.33 -8.63
C HIS A 108 14.18 15.42 -8.30
N PHE A 109 14.67 14.63 -9.25
CA PHE A 109 15.85 13.77 -9.06
C PHE A 109 17.11 14.39 -9.65
N GLY A 110 16.97 15.51 -10.37
CA GLY A 110 18.06 16.23 -11.01
C GLY A 110 18.17 15.90 -12.51
N PRO A 111 19.25 16.36 -13.16
CA PRO A 111 19.43 16.20 -14.61
C PRO A 111 19.92 14.80 -15.02
N HIS A 112 20.31 13.97 -14.05
CA HIS A 112 20.84 12.65 -14.31
C HIS A 112 19.75 11.61 -14.51
N ARG A 113 20.06 10.60 -15.33
CA ARG A 113 19.22 9.41 -15.47
C ARG A 113 19.25 8.65 -14.14
N VAL A 114 18.07 8.37 -13.59
CA VAL A 114 17.92 7.60 -12.36
C VAL A 114 16.94 6.46 -12.58
N GLU A 115 17.17 5.36 -11.87
CA GLU A 115 16.24 4.24 -11.85
C GLU A 115 15.17 4.45 -10.78
N VAL A 116 13.92 4.23 -11.16
CA VAL A 116 12.75 4.44 -10.31
C VAL A 116 11.79 3.26 -10.38
N PHE A 117 11.08 3.04 -9.28
CA PHE A 117 9.80 2.35 -9.27
C PHE A 117 8.71 3.32 -9.73
N ALA A 118 8.13 3.04 -10.89
CA ALA A 118 6.94 3.70 -11.41
C ALA A 118 5.69 2.96 -10.90
N ILE A 119 5.15 3.44 -9.78
CA ILE A 119 3.98 2.85 -9.12
C ILE A 119 2.72 3.33 -9.84
N ASN A 120 1.86 2.40 -10.26
CA ASN A 120 0.62 2.74 -10.94
C ASN A 120 -0.42 3.28 -9.93
N VAL A 121 -0.81 4.53 -10.15
CA VAL A 121 -1.78 5.29 -9.35
C VAL A 121 -2.88 5.88 -10.24
N ALA A 122 -3.08 5.33 -11.43
CA ALA A 122 -4.10 5.80 -12.36
C ALA A 122 -5.49 5.67 -11.75
N VAL A 123 -6.19 6.81 -11.66
CA VAL A 123 -7.61 6.88 -11.31
C VAL A 123 -8.40 6.50 -12.55
N GLU A 124 -9.14 5.39 -12.48
CA GLU A 124 -10.08 5.04 -13.55
C GLU A 124 -11.25 6.02 -13.51
N PRO A 125 -11.71 6.55 -14.65
CA PRO A 125 -12.92 7.33 -14.72
C PRO A 125 -14.09 6.51 -14.17
N LYS A 126 -14.85 7.08 -13.23
CA LYS A 126 -15.96 6.38 -12.58
C LYS A 126 -17.13 6.07 -13.52
N ASP A 127 -17.14 6.69 -14.71
CA ASP A 127 -18.28 6.68 -15.65
C ASP A 127 -17.94 6.20 -17.06
N ARG A 128 -17.08 5.19 -17.23
CA ARG A 128 -17.07 4.44 -18.49
C ARG A 128 -18.12 3.33 -18.40
N ASN A 129 -19.39 3.67 -18.64
CA ASN A 129 -20.36 2.68 -19.08
C ASN A 129 -19.90 2.17 -20.46
N PRO A 130 -19.49 0.90 -20.64
CA PRO A 130 -19.12 0.38 -21.95
C PRO A 130 -20.32 0.32 -22.95
N GLY A 131 -21.53 0.70 -22.53
CA GLY A 131 -22.74 0.69 -23.36
C GLY A 131 -23.13 2.00 -24.06
N ALA A 132 -22.36 3.09 -23.96
CA ALA A 132 -22.67 4.35 -24.64
C ALA A 132 -21.93 4.51 -25.98
N ALA A 133 -21.93 3.48 -26.82
CA ALA A 133 -21.80 3.69 -28.26
C ALA A 133 -23.19 4.08 -28.75
N GLY A 134 -23.47 5.39 -28.81
CA GLY A 134 -24.70 5.90 -29.42
C GLY A 134 -24.82 5.40 -30.86
N PRO A 135 -26.04 5.19 -31.39
CA PRO A 135 -26.21 4.77 -32.77
C PRO A 135 -25.59 5.83 -33.68
N LEU A 136 -24.68 5.43 -34.54
CA LEU A 136 -24.28 6.22 -35.71
C LEU A 136 -25.56 6.53 -36.48
N HIS A 137 -25.99 7.79 -36.46
CA HIS A 137 -26.95 8.30 -37.42
C HIS A 137 -26.31 8.16 -38.81
N ASN A 138 -26.70 7.14 -39.55
CA ASN A 138 -26.53 7.11 -41.00
C ASN A 138 -27.71 7.88 -41.58
N GLU A 139 -27.45 9.12 -41.96
CA GLU A 139 -28.34 9.88 -42.85
C GLU A 139 -28.20 9.28 -44.25
N GLY A 140 -29.32 8.82 -44.80
CA GLY A 140 -29.49 8.45 -46.20
C GLY A 140 -30.31 9.49 -46.93
#